data_AF-A0A7S1F4Z5-F1
#
_entry.id   AF-A0A7S1F4Z5-F1
#
_cell.length_a   1.000
_cell.length_b   1.000
_cell.length_c   1.000
_cell.angle_alpha   90.00
_cell.angle_beta   90.00
_cell.angle_gamma   90.00
#
_symmetry.space_group_name_H-M   'P 1'
#
loop_
_entity.id
_entity.type
_entity.pdbx_description
1 polymer ?
#
loop_
_entity_poly.entity_id
_entity_poly.type
_entity_poly.pdbx_seq_one_letter_code
_entity_poly.pdbx_strand_id
1 'polypeptide(L)'
;MAETDEPPAIQLQKSRLPFMVNCTGHGVHRNCTRFAFRVRHSGGCTWTTLRRHADLSALHDRLCAVFGAASLPCFPPNTSNLSFANFLRLGSATRREFMDWTMEVSLQTYLTCLCDRADVTSTACFQAALDVVPPEPVSHLRVEGWLSPLGSTTALLNIRADDQVADSSAIVDTFVVVVKQEVVTEAAEQGNDIFMPITEFATPVKDLVHVDGLTPGVQVEIEVFASNSTGRSHPVSIRIRVPHSSCAQEVPGVESESISCAGPDHAAGSVAGPPSEAELQQRQQELQRRRHEMERWWQHRQHEAECRDEERHNLMEEFLAQKQALQREREALELDRVRLDGAGSPRDSDCGSFLKRGDTQGSLVGSAPGSPRDLSALKEQATQQTEELKSVQMGERTEADLKRRLNSLRFLESKRETDLRQTEERQKKLREELVREQGVLDSLREEQRVVAAGFADEVERQLTSEGRQLLHDQEEELKKKAEYLQQVEDELRRERQELNHSRANLAVVQAHVINMLDRSSGVGVQTMSYAEEEVEEEAEEDAEARLKAVSSMDTMWSMDWNAAVAPESDLQTERQN
;
A
#
# COMPACT_ATOMS: atom_id res chain seq x y z
N MET A 1 -47.59 39.00 2.63
CA MET A 1 -46.12 38.90 2.59
C MET A 1 -45.71 38.20 3.87
N ALA A 2 -45.43 36.91 3.80
CA ALA A 2 -44.96 36.11 4.92
C ALA A 2 -43.60 35.56 4.46
N GLU A 3 -42.53 36.05 5.08
CA GLU A 3 -41.18 35.50 4.93
C GLU A 3 -41.13 34.16 5.66
N THR A 4 -40.88 33.11 4.90
CA THR A 4 -40.59 31.77 5.41
C THR A 4 -39.14 31.72 5.87
N ASP A 5 -38.93 31.70 7.18
CA ASP A 5 -37.66 31.33 7.82
C ASP A 5 -37.30 29.89 7.42
N GLU A 6 -36.31 29.72 6.54
CA GLU A 6 -35.67 28.42 6.33
C GLU A 6 -34.76 28.13 7.54
N PRO A 7 -34.93 26.98 8.22
CA PRO A 7 -34.04 26.61 9.32
C PRO A 7 -32.61 26.44 8.80
N PRO A 8 -31.60 26.86 9.58
CA PRO A 8 -30.21 26.78 9.16
C PRO A 8 -29.89 25.34 8.77
N ALA A 9 -29.42 25.15 7.53
CA ALA A 9 -28.99 23.87 7.01
C ALA A 9 -27.92 23.31 7.96
N ILE A 10 -28.31 22.33 8.78
CA ILE A 10 -27.39 21.54 9.58
C ILE A 10 -26.49 20.85 8.56
N GLN A 11 -25.27 21.35 8.40
CA GLN A 11 -24.22 20.64 7.70
C GLN A 11 -24.00 19.34 8.48
N LEU A 12 -24.70 18.28 8.06
CA LEU A 12 -24.41 16.92 8.45
C LEU A 12 -22.96 16.68 8.09
N GLN A 13 -22.07 16.81 9.09
CA GLN A 13 -20.69 16.39 8.97
C GLN A 13 -20.75 14.97 8.43
N LYS A 14 -20.28 14.81 7.19
CA LYS A 14 -20.24 13.52 6.50
C LYS A 14 -19.40 12.61 7.38
N SER A 15 -20.07 11.76 8.18
CA SER A 15 -19.43 10.89 9.15
C SER A 15 -18.45 10.02 8.37
N ARG A 16 -17.16 10.27 8.57
CA ARG A 16 -16.12 9.49 7.88
C ARG A 16 -16.32 8.04 8.29
N LEU A 17 -16.46 7.16 7.30
CA LEU A 17 -16.57 5.73 7.56
C LEU A 17 -15.27 5.29 8.25
N PRO A 18 -15.36 4.53 9.36
CA PRO A 18 -14.18 4.18 10.15
C PRO A 18 -13.21 3.30 9.38
N PHE A 19 -13.72 2.45 8.48
CA PHE A 19 -12.93 1.59 7.62
C PHE A 19 -13.32 1.73 6.15
N MET A 20 -12.33 1.61 5.28
CA MET A 20 -12.48 1.40 3.85
C MET A 20 -11.66 0.17 3.46
N VAL A 21 -12.32 -0.83 2.88
CA VAL A 21 -11.69 -2.11 2.52
C VAL A 21 -11.75 -2.29 1.01
N ASN A 22 -10.60 -2.49 0.38
CA ASN A 22 -10.47 -2.68 -1.06
C ASN A 22 -9.79 -4.03 -1.37
N CYS A 23 -10.45 -4.91 -2.09
CA CYS A 23 -9.91 -6.15 -2.62
C CYS A 23 -8.94 -5.80 -3.74
N THR A 24 -7.64 -5.98 -3.48
CA THR A 24 -6.57 -5.62 -4.42
C THR A 24 -6.12 -6.78 -5.32
N GLY A 25 -6.56 -8.00 -5.01
CA GLY A 25 -6.24 -9.18 -5.80
C GLY A 25 -6.47 -10.48 -5.04
N HIS A 26 -6.06 -11.58 -5.64
CA HIS A 26 -6.03 -12.91 -5.03
C HIS A 26 -4.72 -13.62 -5.34
N GLY A 27 -4.37 -14.60 -4.52
CA GLY A 27 -3.24 -15.49 -4.73
C GLY A 27 -3.59 -16.91 -4.30
N VAL A 28 -3.00 -17.89 -4.98
CA VAL A 28 -3.15 -19.31 -4.62
C VAL A 28 -2.04 -19.70 -3.66
N HIS A 29 -2.39 -20.10 -2.44
CA HIS A 29 -1.44 -20.56 -1.45
C HIS A 29 -1.86 -21.93 -0.91
N ARG A 30 -1.02 -22.96 -1.05
CA ARG A 30 -1.29 -24.33 -0.56
C ARG A 30 -2.67 -24.86 -0.98
N ASN A 31 -3.01 -24.73 -2.26
CA ASN A 31 -4.30 -25.16 -2.84
C ASN A 31 -5.54 -24.41 -2.35
N CYS A 32 -5.39 -23.24 -1.70
CA CYS A 32 -6.52 -22.37 -1.39
C CYS A 32 -6.30 -20.96 -1.97
N THR A 33 -7.38 -20.37 -2.50
CA THR A 33 -7.38 -18.97 -2.92
C THR A 33 -7.47 -18.08 -1.69
N ARG A 34 -6.51 -17.16 -1.55
CA ARG A 34 -6.51 -16.10 -0.55
C ARG A 34 -6.70 -14.77 -1.26
N PHE A 35 -7.65 -13.99 -0.78
CA PHE A 35 -7.94 -12.65 -1.27
C PHE A 35 -7.17 -11.64 -0.45
N ALA A 36 -6.52 -10.69 -1.13
CA ALA A 36 -5.78 -9.60 -0.53
C ALA A 36 -6.68 -8.38 -0.42
N PHE A 37 -6.86 -7.88 0.80
CA PHE A 37 -7.65 -6.69 1.09
C PHE A 37 -6.75 -5.61 1.64
N ARG A 38 -6.68 -4.47 0.95
CA ARG A 38 -6.08 -3.25 1.46
C ARG A 38 -7.11 -2.53 2.32
N VAL A 39 -6.83 -2.43 3.61
CA VAL A 39 -7.67 -1.77 4.61
C VAL A 39 -7.10 -0.37 4.84
N ARG A 40 -7.99 0.62 4.93
CA ARG A 40 -7.69 1.98 5.36
C ARG A 40 -8.62 2.36 6.50
N HIS A 41 -8.07 2.91 7.57
CA HIS A 41 -8.86 3.44 8.69
C HIS A 41 -8.94 4.97 8.61
N SER A 42 -9.99 5.56 9.17
CA SER A 42 -10.19 7.01 9.19
C SER A 42 -9.07 7.80 9.88
N GLY A 43 -8.29 7.14 10.74
CA GLY A 43 -7.10 7.70 11.41
C GLY A 43 -5.85 7.79 10.54
N GLY A 44 -5.89 7.28 9.30
CA GLY A 44 -4.78 7.35 8.35
C GLY A 44 -3.96 6.06 8.24
N CYS A 45 -4.15 5.10 9.15
CA CYS A 45 -3.55 3.77 9.03
C CYS A 45 -4.01 3.05 7.76
N THR A 46 -3.07 2.41 7.06
CA THR A 46 -3.40 1.54 5.93
C THR A 46 -2.57 0.28 6.00
N TRP A 47 -3.17 -0.90 5.84
CA TRP A 47 -2.45 -2.17 5.84
C TRP A 47 -3.10 -3.16 4.86
N THR A 48 -2.47 -4.32 4.65
CA THR A 48 -3.03 -5.38 3.80
C THR A 48 -3.25 -6.64 4.61
N THR A 49 -4.45 -7.22 4.51
CA THR A 49 -4.80 -8.52 5.11
C THR A 49 -5.08 -9.55 4.02
N LEU A 50 -4.72 -10.80 4.29
CA LEU A 50 -5.03 -11.95 3.42
C LEU A 50 -6.10 -12.81 4.08
N ARG A 51 -7.19 -13.09 3.36
CA ARG A 51 -8.29 -13.93 3.87
C ARG A 51 -8.75 -14.96 2.87
N ARG A 52 -9.09 -16.15 3.35
CA ARG A 52 -9.77 -17.17 2.53
C ARG A 52 -11.26 -16.87 2.51
N HIS A 53 -11.94 -17.31 1.46
CA HIS A 53 -13.41 -17.26 1.39
C HIS A 53 -14.07 -17.90 2.62
N ALA A 54 -13.54 -19.04 3.08
CA ALA A 54 -14.04 -19.74 4.27
C ALA A 54 -13.92 -18.90 5.56
N ASP A 55 -12.86 -18.11 5.71
CA ASP A 55 -12.65 -17.26 6.89
C ASP A 55 -13.68 -16.11 6.93
N LEU A 56 -13.98 -15.55 5.74
CA LEU A 56 -15.01 -14.51 5.57
C LEU A 56 -16.44 -15.07 5.74
N SER A 57 -16.67 -16.32 5.33
CA SER A 57 -17.94 -17.01 5.59
C SER A 57 -18.16 -17.20 7.10
N ALA A 58 -17.13 -17.65 7.82
CA ALA A 58 -17.20 -17.79 9.26
C ALA A 58 -17.38 -16.43 9.97
N LEU A 59 -16.81 -15.35 9.44
CA LEU A 59 -17.12 -13.99 9.89
C LEU A 59 -18.59 -13.66 9.69
N HIS A 60 -19.14 -13.92 8.49
CA HIS A 60 -20.55 -13.66 8.20
C HIS A 60 -21.46 -14.40 9.18
N ASP A 61 -21.19 -15.67 9.48
CA ASP A 61 -21.98 -16.46 10.43
C ASP A 61 -21.95 -15.85 11.84
N ARG A 62 -20.78 -15.36 12.30
CA ARG A 62 -20.66 -14.66 13.59
C ARG A 62 -21.43 -13.34 13.59
N LEU A 63 -21.36 -12.56 12.52
CA LEU A 63 -22.13 -11.33 12.39
C LEU A 63 -23.63 -11.61 12.37
N CYS A 64 -24.07 -12.65 11.66
CA CYS A 64 -25.46 -13.11 11.63
C CYS A 64 -25.96 -13.51 13.02
N ALA A 65 -25.10 -14.09 13.86
CA ALA A 65 -25.46 -14.41 15.24
C ALA A 65 -25.68 -13.16 16.11
N VAL A 66 -24.96 -12.06 15.85
CA VAL A 66 -25.07 -10.80 16.62
C VAL A 66 -26.20 -9.91 16.10
N PHE A 67 -26.30 -9.73 14.79
CA PHE A 67 -27.20 -8.75 14.15
C PHE A 67 -28.43 -9.38 13.48
N GLY A 68 -28.49 -10.70 13.39
CA GLY A 68 -29.51 -11.42 12.62
C GLY A 68 -29.24 -11.42 11.11
N ALA A 69 -29.52 -12.53 10.44
CA ALA A 69 -29.25 -12.70 9.01
C ALA A 69 -30.01 -11.72 8.10
N ALA A 70 -31.19 -11.26 8.52
CA ALA A 70 -32.02 -10.34 7.74
C ALA A 70 -31.47 -8.90 7.69
N SER A 71 -30.60 -8.52 8.62
CA SER A 71 -30.05 -7.16 8.66
C SER A 71 -28.75 -7.01 7.86
N LEU A 72 -28.07 -8.12 7.55
CA LEU A 72 -26.77 -8.13 6.89
C LEU A 72 -26.91 -8.33 5.37
N PRO A 73 -25.97 -7.81 4.57
CA PRO A 73 -25.93 -8.13 3.14
C PRO A 73 -25.72 -9.64 2.92
N CYS A 74 -26.30 -10.18 1.85
CA CYS A 74 -26.14 -11.59 1.52
C CYS A 74 -24.66 -11.93 1.27
N PHE A 75 -24.17 -13.00 1.90
CA PHE A 75 -22.80 -13.45 1.67
C PHE A 75 -22.62 -14.06 0.27
N PRO A 76 -21.53 -13.72 -0.45
CA PRO A 76 -21.28 -14.28 -1.78
C PRO A 76 -21.18 -15.81 -1.77
N PRO A 77 -21.97 -16.52 -2.60
CA PRO A 77 -21.99 -17.98 -2.59
C PRO A 77 -20.65 -18.53 -3.07
N ASN A 78 -20.23 -19.67 -2.51
CA ASN A 78 -19.02 -20.34 -2.93
C ASN A 78 -19.21 -20.90 -4.36
N THR A 79 -18.50 -20.34 -5.32
CA THR A 79 -18.58 -20.69 -6.74
C THR A 79 -18.03 -22.08 -7.06
N SER A 80 -17.28 -22.70 -6.15
CA SER A 80 -16.77 -24.07 -6.31
C SER A 80 -17.88 -25.12 -6.50
N ASN A 81 -19.10 -24.84 -6.03
CA ASN A 81 -20.26 -25.73 -6.12
C ASN A 81 -21.18 -25.42 -7.31
N LEU A 82 -20.94 -24.35 -8.08
CA LEU A 82 -21.80 -24.03 -9.22
C LEU A 82 -21.66 -25.10 -10.30
N SER A 83 -22.81 -25.69 -10.65
CA SER A 83 -22.95 -26.88 -11.49
C SER A 83 -22.07 -26.84 -12.73
N PHE A 84 -21.16 -27.81 -12.76
CA PHE A 84 -20.18 -28.14 -13.79
C PHE A 84 -20.75 -28.16 -15.23
N ALA A 85 -22.06 -28.36 -15.39
CA ALA A 85 -22.72 -28.67 -16.66
C ALA A 85 -22.70 -27.53 -17.70
N ASN A 86 -22.77 -26.26 -17.28
CA ASN A 86 -22.79 -25.14 -18.23
C ASN A 86 -21.40 -24.56 -18.54
N PHE A 87 -20.37 -24.97 -17.79
CA PHE A 87 -19.03 -24.33 -17.79
C PHE A 87 -17.91 -25.19 -18.41
N LEU A 88 -18.25 -26.38 -18.91
CA LEU A 88 -17.32 -27.39 -19.49
C LEU A 88 -16.62 -26.97 -20.81
N ARG A 89 -16.90 -25.77 -21.34
CA ARG A 89 -16.35 -25.31 -22.62
C ARG A 89 -15.14 -24.38 -22.52
N LEU A 90 -14.80 -23.87 -21.33
CA LEU A 90 -13.58 -23.08 -21.12
C LEU A 90 -12.47 -23.94 -20.49
N GLY A 91 -11.22 -23.72 -20.92
CA GLY A 91 -10.04 -24.38 -20.34
C GLY A 91 -9.92 -24.14 -18.83
N SER A 92 -9.31 -25.09 -18.11
CA SER A 92 -9.27 -25.11 -16.64
C SER A 92 -8.58 -23.89 -16.02
N ALA A 93 -7.59 -23.30 -16.69
CA ALA A 93 -6.86 -22.11 -16.21
C ALA A 93 -7.73 -20.84 -16.31
N THR A 94 -8.24 -20.55 -17.51
CA THR A 94 -9.11 -19.39 -17.76
C THR A 94 -10.40 -19.44 -16.93
N ARG A 95 -10.89 -20.65 -16.65
CA ARG A 95 -12.04 -20.85 -15.76
C ARG A 95 -11.75 -20.40 -14.34
N ARG A 96 -10.56 -20.73 -13.81
CA ARG A 96 -10.19 -20.40 -12.43
C ARG A 96 -10.04 -18.89 -12.26
N GLU A 97 -9.32 -18.23 -13.16
CA GLU A 97 -9.13 -16.77 -13.16
C GLU A 97 -10.46 -16.01 -13.22
N PHE A 98 -11.38 -16.43 -14.09
CA PHE A 98 -12.69 -15.79 -14.18
C PHE A 98 -13.54 -15.97 -12.90
N MET A 99 -13.49 -17.17 -12.30
CA MET A 99 -14.20 -17.43 -11.04
C MET A 99 -13.62 -16.58 -9.90
N ASP A 100 -12.28 -16.50 -9.82
CA ASP A 100 -11.60 -15.75 -8.78
C ASP A 100 -11.88 -14.25 -8.92
N TRP A 101 -11.84 -13.69 -10.13
CA TRP A 101 -12.22 -12.29 -10.39
C TRP A 101 -13.69 -11.99 -10.02
N THR A 102 -14.62 -12.87 -10.40
CA THR A 102 -16.05 -12.71 -10.04
C THR A 102 -16.24 -12.72 -8.52
N MET A 103 -15.46 -13.57 -7.83
CA MET A 103 -15.45 -13.63 -6.37
C MET A 103 -14.85 -12.37 -5.74
N GLU A 104 -13.77 -11.81 -6.29
CA GLU A 104 -13.19 -10.54 -5.82
C GLU A 104 -14.22 -9.42 -5.84
N VAL A 105 -14.92 -9.21 -6.96
CA VAL A 105 -15.94 -8.16 -7.10
C VAL A 105 -17.09 -8.35 -6.10
N SER A 106 -17.51 -9.60 -5.92
CA SER A 106 -18.60 -9.93 -5.00
C SER A 106 -18.20 -9.72 -3.53
N LEU A 107 -16.98 -10.13 -3.15
CA LEU A 107 -16.43 -9.93 -1.81
C LEU A 107 -16.18 -8.44 -1.53
N GLN A 108 -15.69 -7.69 -2.51
CA GLN A 108 -15.52 -6.25 -2.41
C GLN A 108 -16.85 -5.55 -2.12
N THR A 109 -17.89 -5.88 -2.89
CA THR A 109 -19.23 -5.33 -2.70
C THR A 109 -19.76 -5.65 -1.30
N TYR A 110 -19.63 -6.91 -0.89
CA TYR A 110 -20.04 -7.37 0.44
C TYR A 110 -19.33 -6.60 1.58
N LEU A 111 -18.00 -6.49 1.53
CA LEU A 111 -17.23 -5.78 2.57
C LEU A 111 -17.49 -4.28 2.57
N THR A 112 -17.71 -3.68 1.39
CA THR A 112 -18.11 -2.25 1.30
C THR A 112 -19.43 -2.03 2.04
N CYS A 113 -20.45 -2.86 1.79
CA CYS A 113 -21.72 -2.77 2.50
C CYS A 113 -21.60 -3.00 4.02
N LEU A 114 -20.65 -3.82 4.48
CA LEU A 114 -20.37 -3.95 5.91
C LEU A 114 -19.66 -2.71 6.48
N CYS A 115 -18.76 -2.08 5.73
CA CYS A 115 -18.04 -0.89 6.16
C CYS A 115 -18.94 0.35 6.29
N ASP A 116 -20.03 0.40 5.51
CA ASP A 116 -21.06 1.44 5.63
C ASP A 116 -21.84 1.37 6.96
N ARG A 117 -21.68 0.29 7.73
CA ARG A 117 -22.37 0.04 8.99
C ARG A 117 -21.44 0.25 10.20
N ALA A 118 -21.65 1.35 10.92
CA ALA A 118 -20.85 1.71 12.11
C ALA A 118 -20.99 0.69 13.26
N ASP A 119 -22.16 0.08 13.40
CA ASP A 119 -22.45 -0.96 14.40
C ASP A 119 -21.69 -2.26 14.11
N VAL A 120 -21.52 -2.63 12.83
CA VAL A 120 -20.74 -3.80 12.42
C VAL A 120 -19.24 -3.56 12.57
N THR A 121 -18.76 -2.41 12.09
CA THR A 121 -17.33 -2.06 12.07
C THR A 121 -16.72 -1.85 13.46
N SER A 122 -17.54 -1.55 14.47
CA SER A 122 -17.13 -1.45 15.87
C SER A 122 -17.07 -2.81 16.60
N THR A 123 -17.44 -3.92 15.94
CA THR A 123 -17.37 -5.24 16.57
C THR A 123 -15.96 -5.85 16.54
N ALA A 124 -15.58 -6.47 17.67
CA ALA A 124 -14.31 -7.19 17.81
C ALA A 124 -14.12 -8.25 16.72
N CYS A 125 -15.19 -8.97 16.35
CA CYS A 125 -15.09 -10.05 15.37
C CYS A 125 -14.83 -9.55 13.94
N PHE A 126 -15.34 -8.36 13.59
CA PHE A 126 -15.07 -7.71 12.31
C PHE A 126 -13.64 -7.16 12.26
N GLN A 127 -13.23 -6.41 13.28
CA GLN A 127 -11.88 -5.86 13.36
C GLN A 127 -10.82 -6.97 13.38
N ALA A 128 -11.04 -8.06 14.13
CA ALA A 128 -10.15 -9.24 14.09
C ALA A 128 -10.08 -9.88 12.70
N ALA A 129 -11.20 -9.91 11.96
CA ALA A 129 -11.20 -10.40 10.59
C ALA A 129 -10.48 -9.48 9.60
N LEU A 130 -10.14 -8.25 9.98
CA LEU A 130 -9.29 -7.35 9.21
C LEU A 130 -7.82 -7.33 9.69
N ASP A 131 -7.41 -8.22 10.59
CA ASP A 131 -6.07 -8.21 11.24
C ASP A 131 -5.80 -6.93 12.05
N VAL A 132 -6.86 -6.29 12.59
CA VAL A 132 -6.68 -5.21 13.58
C VAL A 132 -6.08 -5.80 14.85
N VAL A 133 -4.99 -5.20 15.32
CA VAL A 133 -4.28 -5.59 16.54
C VAL A 133 -4.65 -4.61 17.65
N PRO A 134 -4.60 -5.00 18.95
CA PRO A 134 -4.73 -4.04 20.03
C PRO A 134 -3.76 -2.86 19.86
N PRO A 135 -4.17 -1.64 20.23
CA PRO A 135 -3.37 -0.46 19.99
C PRO A 135 -2.08 -0.47 20.83
N GLU A 136 -1.06 0.19 20.31
CA GLU A 136 0.17 0.46 21.06
C GLU A 136 -0.09 1.51 22.17
N PRO A 137 0.78 1.55 23.21
CA PRO A 137 0.66 2.55 24.26
C PRO A 137 0.70 3.99 23.72
N VAL A 138 0.08 4.91 24.46
CA VAL A 138 0.06 6.35 24.13
C VAL A 138 1.50 6.88 24.12
N SER A 139 1.94 7.56 23.06
CA SER A 139 3.32 8.07 22.97
C SER A 139 3.51 9.36 23.76
N HIS A 140 2.46 10.19 23.86
CA HIS A 140 2.52 11.47 24.54
C HIS A 140 1.26 11.74 25.35
N LEU A 141 1.45 11.98 26.65
CA LEU A 141 0.42 12.35 27.59
C LEU A 141 0.87 13.58 28.37
N ARG A 142 0.20 14.72 28.16
CA ARG A 142 0.52 15.98 28.83
C ARG A 142 -0.74 16.71 29.28
N VAL A 143 -0.67 17.40 30.41
CA VAL A 143 -1.69 18.38 30.80
C VAL A 143 -1.35 19.71 30.14
N GLU A 144 -2.20 20.13 29.23
CA GLU A 144 -2.04 21.37 28.46
C GLU A 144 -2.52 22.58 29.25
N GLY A 145 -3.56 22.41 30.06
CA GLY A 145 -4.11 23.50 30.86
C GLY A 145 -5.11 23.04 31.90
N TRP A 146 -5.59 24.02 32.68
CA TRP A 146 -6.56 23.83 33.73
C TRP A 146 -7.69 24.84 33.55
N LEU A 147 -8.93 24.36 33.65
CA LEU A 147 -10.11 25.21 33.74
C LEU A 147 -10.65 25.09 35.17
N SER A 148 -11.03 26.19 35.80
CA SER A 148 -11.57 26.16 37.17
C SER A 148 -12.96 26.76 37.23
N PRO A 149 -13.98 26.12 36.63
CA PRO A 149 -15.35 26.56 36.80
C PRO A 149 -15.83 26.27 38.24
N LEU A 150 -16.07 27.33 39.01
CA LEU A 150 -16.97 27.34 40.19
C LEU A 150 -16.83 26.14 41.15
N GLY A 151 -15.61 25.87 41.64
CA GLY A 151 -15.37 24.93 42.75
C GLY A 151 -14.87 23.54 42.37
N SER A 152 -14.81 23.20 41.08
CA SER A 152 -14.09 22.02 40.58
C SER A 152 -13.08 22.42 39.52
N THR A 153 -11.94 21.74 39.49
CA THR A 153 -10.93 21.95 38.44
C THR A 153 -11.11 20.88 37.36
N THR A 154 -11.05 21.30 36.10
CA THR A 154 -11.01 20.44 34.92
C THR A 154 -9.60 20.46 34.33
N ALA A 155 -8.99 19.30 34.13
CA ALA A 155 -7.74 19.20 33.39
C ALA A 155 -8.01 19.08 31.89
N LEU A 156 -7.23 19.81 31.09
CA LEU A 156 -7.17 19.66 29.64
C LEU A 156 -5.97 18.79 29.30
N LEU A 157 -6.24 17.58 28.81
CA LEU A 157 -5.21 16.61 28.44
C LEU A 157 -4.97 16.62 26.94
N ASN A 158 -3.71 16.75 26.56
CA ASN A 158 -3.23 16.52 25.21
C ASN A 158 -2.70 15.08 25.14
N ILE A 159 -3.47 14.22 24.46
CA ILE A 159 -3.20 12.79 24.33
C ILE A 159 -2.87 12.51 22.88
N ARG A 160 -1.68 12.00 22.60
CA ARG A 160 -1.31 11.53 21.26
C ARG A 160 -1.00 10.04 21.33
N ALA A 161 -1.71 9.27 20.51
CA ALA A 161 -1.31 7.90 20.24
C ALA A 161 0.07 7.91 19.57
N ASP A 162 0.83 6.82 19.69
CA ASP A 162 2.01 6.66 18.85
C ASP A 162 1.62 6.79 17.39
N ASP A 163 2.51 7.38 16.59
CA ASP A 163 2.19 7.82 15.24
C ASP A 163 1.48 6.66 14.53
N GLN A 164 0.28 6.91 14.01
CA GLN A 164 -0.48 5.96 13.23
C GLN A 164 0.21 5.78 11.87
N VAL A 165 1.37 5.14 11.89
CA VAL A 165 2.27 5.01 10.74
C VAL A 165 1.54 4.22 9.66
N ALA A 166 1.84 4.57 8.40
CA ALA A 166 1.47 3.73 7.27
C ALA A 166 1.93 2.29 7.54
N ASP A 167 1.09 1.31 7.22
CA ASP A 167 1.29 -0.13 7.43
C ASP A 167 1.06 -0.66 8.85
N SER A 168 0.68 0.17 9.83
CA SER A 168 0.21 -0.29 11.14
C SER A 168 -1.27 -0.71 11.11
N SER A 169 -1.59 -1.85 11.76
CA SER A 169 -2.96 -2.28 12.05
C SER A 169 -3.37 -2.07 13.52
N ALA A 170 -2.51 -1.43 14.32
CA ALA A 170 -2.75 -1.10 15.73
C ALA A 170 -3.48 0.24 15.86
N ILE A 171 -4.72 0.30 15.36
CA ILE A 171 -5.53 1.52 15.34
C ILE A 171 -6.07 1.89 16.73
N VAL A 172 -6.20 3.19 16.98
CA VAL A 172 -6.87 3.73 18.19
C VAL A 172 -8.24 4.26 17.82
N ASP A 173 -9.30 3.68 18.39
CA ASP A 173 -10.68 4.16 18.21
C ASP A 173 -11.10 5.12 19.34
N THR A 174 -10.70 4.80 20.58
CA THR A 174 -11.04 5.55 21.79
C THR A 174 -9.89 5.59 22.78
N PHE A 175 -9.80 6.64 23.58
CA PHE A 175 -8.97 6.67 24.78
C PHE A 175 -9.83 6.37 25.99
N VAL A 176 -9.38 5.44 26.84
CA VAL A 176 -9.98 5.20 28.15
C VAL A 176 -9.12 5.93 29.18
N VAL A 177 -9.71 6.89 29.88
CA VAL A 177 -9.03 7.68 30.90
C VAL A 177 -9.52 7.23 32.27
N VAL A 178 -8.58 6.82 33.12
CA VAL A 178 -8.82 6.42 34.51
C VAL A 178 -8.14 7.43 35.42
N VAL A 179 -8.93 8.06 36.29
CA VAL A 179 -8.45 9.08 37.22
C VAL A 179 -8.45 8.52 38.64
N LYS A 180 -7.29 8.53 39.26
CA LYS A 180 -7.07 8.13 40.65
C LYS A 180 -6.65 9.38 41.43
N GLN A 181 -7.33 9.66 42.53
CA GLN A 181 -6.97 10.79 43.39
C GLN A 181 -6.41 10.27 44.71
N GLU A 182 -5.29 10.86 45.10
CA GLU A 182 -4.62 10.56 46.37
C GLU A 182 -5.30 11.36 47.48
N VAL A 183 -6.04 10.69 48.36
CA VAL A 183 -6.65 11.38 49.49
C VAL A 183 -5.60 11.49 50.59
N VAL A 184 -4.95 12.65 50.67
CA VAL A 184 -4.02 12.96 51.78
C VAL A 184 -4.84 13.14 53.06
N THR A 185 -5.09 12.05 53.78
CA THR A 185 -5.55 12.12 55.16
C THR A 185 -4.36 12.43 56.05
N GLU A 186 -4.36 13.61 56.68
CA GLU A 186 -3.33 14.06 57.64
C GLU A 186 -3.09 13.09 58.83
N ALA A 187 -3.94 12.06 58.99
CA ALA A 187 -3.85 11.05 60.04
C ALA A 187 -3.02 9.80 59.66
N ALA A 188 -2.50 9.67 58.43
CA ALA A 188 -1.82 8.46 57.97
C ALA A 188 -0.30 8.65 57.89
N GLU A 189 0.39 8.74 59.03
CA GLU A 189 1.87 8.66 59.12
C GLU A 189 2.43 7.26 58.75
N GLN A 190 1.58 6.34 58.26
CA GLN A 190 1.92 4.95 57.96
C GLN A 190 1.74 4.61 56.47
N GLY A 191 2.43 5.36 55.61
CA GLY A 191 3.04 4.87 54.35
C GLY A 191 2.20 4.11 53.32
N ASN A 192 0.88 4.09 53.39
CA ASN A 192 0.01 3.49 52.38
C ASN A 192 -0.79 4.59 51.69
N ASP A 193 -0.34 5.00 50.52
CA ASP A 193 -1.08 5.91 49.65
C ASP A 193 -2.36 5.21 49.18
N ILE A 194 -3.51 5.61 49.72
CA ILE A 194 -4.80 5.08 49.30
C ILE A 194 -5.30 5.94 48.15
N PHE A 195 -5.15 5.41 46.93
CA PHE A 195 -5.77 5.97 45.74
C PHE A 195 -7.21 5.48 45.63
N MET A 196 -8.17 6.40 45.58
CA MET A 196 -9.55 6.06 45.21
C MET A 196 -9.78 6.33 43.72
N PRO A 197 -10.21 5.32 42.93
CA PRO A 197 -10.61 5.55 41.54
C PRO A 197 -11.89 6.38 41.53
N ILE A 198 -11.84 7.55 40.90
CA ILE A 198 -12.99 8.46 40.86
C ILE A 198 -13.83 8.20 39.63
N THR A 199 -13.18 8.15 38.47
CA THR A 199 -13.86 8.13 37.17
C THR A 199 -13.04 7.32 36.16
N GLU A 200 -13.71 6.38 35.50
CA GLU A 200 -13.28 5.78 34.23
C GLU A 200 -14.26 6.25 33.16
N PHE A 201 -13.75 6.84 32.08
CA PHE A 201 -14.58 7.23 30.94
C PHE A 201 -13.82 7.04 29.62
N ALA A 202 -14.58 6.81 28.56
CA ALA A 202 -14.06 6.64 27.20
C ALA A 202 -14.30 7.91 26.38
N THR A 203 -13.27 8.37 25.67
CA THR A 203 -13.35 9.52 24.78
C THR A 203 -12.94 9.09 23.36
N PRO A 204 -13.63 9.57 22.31
CA PRO A 204 -13.14 9.39 20.95
C PRO A 204 -11.83 10.16 20.77
N VAL A 205 -11.00 9.71 19.82
CA VAL A 205 -9.76 10.41 19.47
C VAL A 205 -10.06 11.87 19.10
N LYS A 206 -9.58 12.79 19.94
CA LYS A 206 -9.73 14.25 19.84
C LYS A 206 -8.43 14.89 20.30
N ASP A 207 -8.15 16.10 19.84
CA ASP A 207 -6.93 16.83 20.19
C ASP A 207 -6.82 17.12 21.70
N LEU A 208 -7.96 17.35 22.35
CA LEU A 208 -8.05 17.69 23.77
C LEU A 208 -9.13 16.87 24.49
N VAL A 209 -8.75 16.27 25.61
CA VAL A 209 -9.62 15.49 26.49
C VAL A 209 -9.83 16.24 27.81
N HIS A 210 -11.09 16.40 28.21
CA HIS A 210 -11.46 17.09 29.45
C HIS A 210 -11.64 16.07 30.57
N VAL A 211 -10.99 16.32 31.70
CA VAL A 211 -11.16 15.55 32.93
C VAL A 211 -11.77 16.46 33.99
N ASP A 212 -13.06 16.34 34.20
CA ASP A 212 -13.82 17.16 35.16
C ASP A 212 -13.75 16.61 36.59
N GLY A 213 -14.09 17.46 37.57
CA GLY A 213 -14.30 17.05 38.96
C GLY A 213 -13.03 16.87 39.80
N LEU A 214 -11.90 17.42 39.37
CA LEU A 214 -10.65 17.34 40.12
C LEU A 214 -10.66 18.32 41.30
N THR A 215 -10.27 17.85 42.49
CA THR A 215 -10.22 18.71 43.69
C THR A 215 -8.92 19.53 43.71
N PRO A 216 -8.97 20.86 43.85
CA PRO A 216 -7.79 21.70 43.96
C PRO A 216 -6.84 21.27 45.07
N GLY A 217 -5.53 21.31 44.82
CA GLY A 217 -4.47 21.02 45.81
C GLY A 217 -4.10 19.55 45.98
N VAL A 218 -4.95 18.65 45.48
CA VAL A 218 -4.78 17.20 45.63
C VAL A 218 -3.89 16.63 44.52
N GLN A 219 -3.12 15.59 44.83
CA GLN A 219 -2.34 14.85 43.85
C GLN A 219 -3.23 13.84 43.13
N VAL A 220 -3.15 13.82 41.80
CA VAL A 220 -3.93 12.91 40.94
C VAL A 220 -2.98 12.13 40.04
N GLU A 221 -3.28 10.84 39.89
CA GLU A 221 -2.67 9.94 38.91
C GLU A 221 -3.69 9.69 37.81
N ILE A 222 -3.34 10.10 36.59
CA ILE A 222 -4.18 9.93 35.40
C ILE A 222 -3.54 8.84 34.56
N GLU A 223 -4.24 7.73 34.39
CA GLU A 223 -3.87 6.63 33.52
C GLU A 223 -4.67 6.70 32.22
N VAL A 224 -3.99 6.65 31.09
CA VAL A 224 -4.62 6.64 29.77
C VAL A 224 -4.29 5.35 29.04
N PHE A 225 -5.33 4.71 28.52
CA PHE A 225 -5.24 3.53 27.67
C PHE A 225 -5.75 3.90 26.27
N ALA A 226 -5.00 3.56 25.23
CA ALA A 226 -5.57 3.48 23.89
C ALA A 226 -6.45 2.23 23.80
N SER A 227 -7.60 2.31 23.14
CA SER A 227 -8.52 1.18 23.00
C SER A 227 -9.13 1.13 21.61
N ASN A 228 -9.29 -0.09 21.10
CA ASN A 228 -10.15 -0.42 19.96
C ASN A 228 -11.04 -1.60 20.36
N SER A 229 -11.78 -2.18 19.41
CA SER A 229 -12.66 -3.31 19.72
C SER A 229 -11.91 -4.64 19.96
N THR A 230 -10.64 -4.73 19.59
CA THR A 230 -9.82 -5.93 19.77
C THR A 230 -9.08 -5.93 21.12
N GLY A 231 -8.82 -4.77 21.72
CA GLY A 231 -8.25 -4.68 23.07
C GLY A 231 -7.91 -3.26 23.53
N ARG A 232 -7.22 -3.22 24.69
CA ARG A 232 -6.64 -2.01 25.29
C ARG A 232 -5.11 -2.09 25.27
N SER A 233 -4.45 -0.95 25.10
CA SER A 233 -2.99 -0.82 25.22
C SER A 233 -2.55 -0.97 26.68
N HIS A 234 -1.23 -0.97 26.92
CA HIS A 234 -0.71 -0.73 28.27
C HIS A 234 -1.02 0.72 28.70
N PRO A 235 -1.26 0.96 30.02
CA PRO A 235 -1.53 2.31 30.52
C PRO A 235 -0.29 3.18 30.45
N VAL A 236 -0.50 4.46 30.16
CA VAL A 236 0.48 5.52 30.37
C VAL A 236 -0.05 6.43 31.46
N SER A 237 0.74 6.60 32.52
CA SER A 237 0.34 7.33 33.73
C SER A 237 1.12 8.63 33.88
N ILE A 238 0.42 9.70 34.26
CA ILE A 238 1.06 10.93 34.77
C ILE A 238 0.57 11.21 36.17
N ARG A 239 1.48 11.68 37.04
CA ARG A 239 1.15 12.17 38.38
C ARG A 239 1.34 13.67 38.43
N ILE A 240 0.29 14.38 38.81
CA ILE A 240 0.26 15.85 38.81
C ILE A 240 -0.48 16.35 40.04
N ARG A 241 -0.11 17.53 40.52
CA ARG A 241 -0.84 18.21 41.60
C ARG A 241 -1.83 19.21 40.99
N VAL A 242 -3.10 19.09 41.36
CA VAL A 242 -4.14 19.99 40.86
C VAL A 242 -3.89 21.40 41.43
N PRO A 243 -3.82 22.46 40.60
CA PRO A 243 -3.55 23.81 41.08
C PRO A 243 -4.70 24.33 41.96
N HIS A 244 -4.34 25.16 42.95
CA HIS A 244 -5.33 25.88 43.74
C HIS A 244 -5.91 27.02 42.90
N SER A 245 -7.23 27.12 42.86
CA SER A 245 -7.99 28.11 42.06
C SER A 245 -7.71 29.58 42.42
N SER A 246 -6.92 29.85 43.46
CA SER A 246 -6.59 31.20 43.94
C SER A 246 -5.34 31.82 43.32
N CYS A 247 -4.54 31.07 42.54
CA CYS A 247 -3.31 31.59 41.94
C CYS A 247 -3.51 31.87 40.45
N ALA A 248 -4.19 32.97 40.12
CA ALA A 248 -4.13 33.58 38.80
C ALA A 248 -2.75 34.23 38.62
N GLN A 249 -1.71 33.40 38.50
CA GLN A 249 -0.37 33.86 38.15
C GLN A 249 -0.24 33.67 36.64
N GLU A 250 -0.39 34.77 35.90
CA GLU A 250 0.01 34.86 34.50
C GLU A 250 1.46 34.34 34.40
N VAL A 251 1.64 33.16 33.79
CA VAL A 251 2.97 32.61 33.54
C VAL A 251 3.55 33.38 32.36
N PRO A 252 4.61 34.21 32.54
CA PRO A 252 5.33 34.78 31.42
C PRO A 252 6.09 33.64 30.74
N GLY A 253 6.01 33.56 29.41
CA GLY A 253 6.60 32.55 28.53
C GLY A 253 7.82 31.83 29.12
N VAL A 254 7.58 30.66 29.71
CA VAL A 254 8.62 29.67 29.95
C VAL A 254 8.47 28.67 28.81
N GLU A 255 9.44 28.70 27.91
CA GLU A 255 9.70 27.64 26.95
C GLU A 255 9.67 26.32 27.73
N SER A 256 8.58 25.58 27.55
CA SER A 256 8.42 24.27 28.16
C SER A 256 9.42 23.35 27.48
N GLU A 257 10.58 23.18 28.11
CA GLU A 257 11.47 22.06 27.83
C GLU A 257 10.61 20.79 27.82
N SER A 258 10.58 20.15 26.66
CA SER A 258 9.98 18.85 26.45
C SER A 258 10.58 17.89 27.46
N ILE A 259 9.77 17.45 28.42
CA ILE A 259 10.10 16.37 29.35
C ILE A 259 10.27 15.11 28.51
N SER A 260 11.51 14.90 28.06
CA SER A 260 12.03 13.59 27.70
C SER A 260 11.90 12.69 28.92
N CYS A 261 11.55 11.43 28.68
CA CYS A 261 11.29 10.40 29.68
C CYS A 261 12.48 10.23 30.64
N ALA A 262 12.56 11.06 31.67
CA ALA A 262 13.38 10.83 32.84
C ALA A 262 12.58 9.92 33.78
N GLY A 263 13.12 8.72 34.00
CA GLY A 263 12.61 7.77 34.98
C GLY A 263 12.56 8.37 36.39
N PRO A 264 11.82 7.74 37.30
CA PRO A 264 11.56 8.27 38.63
C PRO A 264 12.86 8.40 39.43
N ASP A 265 13.10 9.59 39.97
CA ASP A 265 14.08 9.85 41.03
C ASP A 265 13.69 9.07 42.29
N HIS A 266 14.06 7.80 42.32
CA HIS A 266 14.37 7.13 43.57
C HIS A 266 15.66 7.75 44.12
N ALA A 267 15.53 8.33 45.31
CA ALA A 267 16.53 8.42 46.36
C ALA A 267 17.95 7.96 45.98
N ALA A 268 18.90 8.90 45.93
CA ALA A 268 20.33 8.73 46.20
C ALA A 268 20.84 7.27 46.15
N GLY A 269 20.97 6.70 44.96
CA GLY A 269 21.46 5.35 44.80
C GLY A 269 21.67 5.00 43.33
N SER A 270 22.93 4.90 42.94
CA SER A 270 23.40 4.33 41.68
C SER A 270 23.23 5.22 40.44
N VAL A 271 24.19 6.13 40.27
CA VAL A 271 24.65 6.58 38.94
C VAL A 271 24.87 5.32 38.11
N ALA A 272 24.00 5.04 37.14
CA ALA A 272 24.22 3.98 36.18
C ALA A 272 25.54 4.31 35.48
N GLY A 273 26.58 3.54 35.80
CA GLY A 273 27.87 3.67 35.16
C GLY A 273 27.72 3.50 33.64
N PRO A 274 28.71 3.94 32.85
CA PRO A 274 28.75 3.66 31.43
C PRO A 274 28.40 2.19 31.18
N PRO A 275 27.56 1.88 30.17
CA PRO A 275 27.07 0.53 29.92
C PRO A 275 28.27 -0.41 29.92
N SER A 276 28.13 -1.50 30.68
CA SER A 276 29.27 -2.38 30.90
C SER A 276 29.75 -2.90 29.55
N GLU A 277 31.05 -3.16 29.41
CA GLU A 277 31.63 -3.66 28.16
C GLU A 277 30.90 -4.91 27.64
N ALA A 278 30.34 -5.72 28.56
CA ALA A 278 29.48 -6.85 28.25
C ALA A 278 28.14 -6.45 27.58
N GLU A 279 27.49 -5.38 28.02
CA GLU A 279 26.26 -4.86 27.39
C GLU A 279 26.54 -4.29 26.01
N LEU A 280 27.67 -3.60 25.82
CA LEU A 280 28.10 -3.13 24.52
C LEU A 280 28.39 -4.30 23.56
N GLN A 281 29.08 -5.34 24.04
CA GLN A 281 29.30 -6.56 23.26
C GLN A 281 28.00 -7.27 22.91
N GLN A 282 27.05 -7.35 23.85
CA GLN A 282 25.74 -7.96 23.60
C GLN A 282 24.94 -7.17 22.56
N ARG A 283 24.94 -5.83 22.66
CA ARG A 283 24.28 -4.95 21.68
C ARG A 283 24.93 -5.05 20.30
N GLN A 284 26.26 -5.18 20.24
CA GLN A 284 26.98 -5.40 18.99
C GLN A 284 26.66 -6.77 18.38
N GLN A 285 26.56 -7.83 19.18
CA GLN A 285 26.12 -9.16 18.72
C GLN A 285 24.67 -9.12 18.20
N GLU A 286 23.77 -8.39 18.87
CA GLU A 286 22.40 -8.24 18.41
C GLU A 286 22.33 -7.52 17.06
N LEU A 287 23.09 -6.43 16.89
CA LEU A 287 23.17 -5.72 15.61
C LEU A 287 23.74 -6.60 14.50
N GLN A 288 24.75 -7.42 14.79
CA GLN A 288 25.26 -8.40 13.83
C GLN A 288 24.19 -9.44 13.48
N ARG A 289 23.40 -9.91 14.45
CA ARG A 289 22.31 -10.85 14.19
C ARG A 289 21.23 -10.23 13.30
N ARG A 290 20.82 -8.99 13.58
CA ARG A 290 19.85 -8.24 12.75
C ARG A 290 20.38 -8.03 11.34
N ARG A 291 21.67 -7.72 11.17
CA ARG A 291 22.30 -7.60 9.85
C ARG A 291 22.23 -8.91 9.05
N HIS A 292 22.54 -10.05 9.68
CA HIS A 292 22.45 -11.37 9.02
C HIS A 292 21.00 -11.79 8.72
N GLU A 293 20.03 -11.39 9.56
CA GLU A 293 18.60 -11.61 9.30
C GLU A 293 18.14 -10.78 8.09
N MET A 294 18.54 -9.52 8.02
CA MET A 294 18.24 -8.62 6.90
C MET A 294 18.88 -9.09 5.60
N GLU A 295 20.11 -9.57 5.64
CA GLU A 295 20.81 -10.12 4.47
C GLU A 295 20.12 -11.40 3.96
N ARG A 296 19.70 -12.31 4.84
CA ARG A 296 18.90 -13.49 4.47
C ARG A 296 17.55 -13.10 3.87
N TRP A 297 16.88 -12.11 4.43
CA TRP A 297 15.63 -11.59 3.89
C TRP A 297 15.82 -11.01 2.49
N TRP A 298 16.90 -10.26 2.27
CA TRP A 298 17.23 -9.68 0.98
C TRP A 298 17.56 -10.75 -0.07
N GLN A 299 18.37 -11.74 0.28
CA GLN A 299 18.67 -12.89 -0.59
C GLN A 299 17.40 -13.66 -0.97
N HIS A 300 16.48 -13.86 -0.03
CA HIS A 300 15.19 -14.50 -0.31
C HIS A 300 14.34 -13.67 -1.29
N ARG A 301 14.26 -12.35 -1.09
CA ARG A 301 13.56 -11.42 -1.99
C ARG A 301 14.16 -11.41 -3.39
N GLN A 302 15.49 -11.47 -3.49
CA GLN A 302 16.18 -11.54 -4.78
C GLN A 302 15.88 -12.85 -5.49
N HIS A 303 15.96 -13.98 -4.79
CA HIS A 303 15.62 -15.29 -5.35
C HIS A 303 14.16 -15.37 -5.83
N GLU A 304 13.20 -14.83 -5.06
CA GLU A 304 11.80 -14.73 -5.50
C GLU A 304 11.66 -13.90 -6.78
N ALA A 305 12.42 -12.82 -6.92
CA ALA A 305 12.40 -12.00 -8.14
C ALA A 305 12.96 -12.76 -9.34
N GLU A 306 14.08 -13.47 -9.16
CA GLU A 306 14.68 -14.33 -10.18
C GLU A 306 13.73 -15.45 -10.62
N CYS A 307 13.04 -16.11 -9.68
CA CYS A 307 12.02 -17.12 -10.02
C CYS A 307 10.86 -16.53 -10.83
N ARG A 308 10.38 -15.32 -10.49
CA ARG A 308 9.32 -14.65 -11.28
C ARG A 308 9.81 -14.28 -12.68
N ASP A 309 11.08 -13.93 -12.83
CA ASP A 309 11.67 -13.61 -14.12
C ASP A 309 11.80 -14.86 -15.00
N GLU A 310 12.19 -15.99 -14.39
CA GLU A 310 12.22 -17.29 -15.04
C GLU A 310 10.82 -17.76 -15.47
N GLU A 311 9.81 -17.58 -14.61
CA GLU A 311 8.40 -17.85 -14.97
C GLU A 311 7.93 -16.98 -16.15
N ARG A 312 8.26 -15.68 -16.16
CA ARG A 312 7.96 -14.79 -17.30
C ARG A 312 8.67 -15.24 -18.58
N HIS A 313 9.90 -15.72 -18.46
CA HIS A 313 10.65 -16.25 -19.60
C HIS A 313 9.98 -17.51 -20.16
N ASN A 314 9.61 -18.46 -19.30
CA ASN A 314 8.92 -19.69 -19.70
C ASN A 314 7.58 -19.41 -20.38
N LEU A 315 6.78 -18.47 -19.85
CA LEU A 315 5.53 -18.04 -20.50
C LEU A 315 5.77 -17.41 -21.87
N MET A 316 6.86 -16.64 -22.03
CA MET A 316 7.24 -16.06 -23.32
C MET A 316 7.65 -17.15 -24.32
N GLU A 317 8.40 -18.17 -23.89
CA GLU A 317 8.78 -19.30 -24.73
C GLU A 317 7.56 -20.13 -25.15
N GLU A 318 6.63 -20.42 -24.23
CA GLU A 318 5.37 -21.10 -24.54
C GLU A 318 4.54 -20.31 -25.57
N PHE A 319 4.44 -18.99 -25.39
CA PHE A 319 3.75 -18.12 -26.34
C PHE A 319 4.38 -18.16 -27.74
N LEU A 320 5.72 -18.12 -27.82
CA LEU A 320 6.43 -18.24 -29.09
C LEU A 320 6.24 -19.63 -29.73
N ALA A 321 6.25 -20.70 -28.93
CA ALA A 321 6.01 -22.05 -29.40
C ALA A 321 4.59 -22.21 -29.95
N GLN A 322 3.57 -21.66 -29.27
CA GLN A 322 2.19 -21.64 -29.76
C GLN A 322 2.06 -20.85 -31.07
N LYS A 323 2.70 -19.69 -31.16
CA LYS A 323 2.72 -18.88 -32.39
C LYS A 323 3.34 -19.64 -33.56
N GLN A 324 4.46 -20.34 -33.34
CA GLN A 324 5.09 -21.17 -34.37
C GLN A 324 4.20 -22.37 -34.76
N ALA A 325 3.52 -23.01 -33.80
CA ALA A 325 2.60 -24.11 -34.08
C ALA A 325 1.44 -23.65 -34.97
N LEU A 326 0.81 -22.52 -34.64
CA LEU A 326 -0.24 -21.92 -35.48
C LEU A 326 0.26 -21.53 -36.87
N GLN A 327 1.50 -21.07 -36.99
CA GLN A 327 2.10 -20.76 -38.28
C GLN A 327 2.31 -22.02 -39.14
N ARG A 328 2.79 -23.12 -38.54
CA ARG A 328 2.89 -24.43 -39.23
C ARG A 328 1.52 -24.95 -39.66
N GLU A 329 0.50 -24.81 -38.83
CA GLU A 329 -0.87 -25.19 -39.20
C GLU A 329 -1.38 -24.37 -40.40
N ARG A 330 -1.11 -23.06 -40.43
CA ARG A 330 -1.45 -22.20 -41.59
C ARG A 330 -0.72 -22.64 -42.85
N GLU A 331 0.58 -22.89 -42.77
CA GLU A 331 1.39 -23.37 -43.91
C GLU A 331 0.91 -24.74 -44.42
N ALA A 332 0.52 -25.64 -43.52
CA ALA A 332 -0.05 -26.95 -43.87
C ALA A 332 -1.40 -26.79 -44.59
N LEU A 333 -2.27 -25.91 -44.10
CA LEU A 333 -3.56 -25.62 -44.74
C LEU A 333 -3.38 -24.97 -46.12
N GLU A 334 -2.38 -24.10 -46.30
CA GLU A 334 -2.04 -23.52 -47.60
C GLU A 334 -1.53 -24.58 -48.58
N LEU A 335 -0.68 -25.50 -48.15
CA LEU A 335 -0.22 -26.64 -48.96
C LEU A 335 -1.37 -27.54 -49.40
N ASP A 336 -2.29 -27.85 -48.50
CA ASP A 336 -3.48 -28.66 -48.82
C ASP A 336 -4.39 -27.93 -49.81
N ARG A 337 -4.53 -26.60 -49.69
CA ARG A 337 -5.27 -25.79 -50.66
C ARG A 337 -4.63 -25.83 -52.06
N VAL A 338 -3.30 -25.68 -52.15
CA VAL A 338 -2.58 -25.78 -53.43
C VAL A 338 -2.69 -27.17 -54.04
N ARG A 339 -2.71 -28.25 -53.24
CA ARG A 339 -2.95 -29.61 -53.73
C ARG A 339 -4.36 -29.79 -54.30
N LEU A 340 -5.37 -29.22 -53.64
CA LEU A 340 -6.76 -29.30 -54.10
C LEU A 340 -6.99 -28.46 -55.36
N ASP A 341 -6.35 -27.28 -55.47
CA ASP A 341 -6.45 -26.42 -56.65
C ASP A 341 -5.58 -26.94 -57.83
N GLY A 342 -4.48 -27.64 -57.53
CA GLY A 342 -3.58 -28.27 -58.51
C GLY A 342 -4.08 -29.59 -59.09
N ALA A 343 -5.05 -30.24 -58.45
CA ALA A 343 -5.78 -31.39 -59.01
C ALA A 343 -6.87 -30.95 -60.01
N GLY A 344 -6.57 -29.89 -60.78
CA GLY A 344 -7.34 -29.47 -61.93
C GLY A 344 -7.58 -30.67 -62.84
N SER A 345 -8.85 -31.08 -62.87
CA SER A 345 -9.44 -32.05 -63.79
C SER A 345 -8.76 -31.99 -65.16
N PRO A 346 -8.13 -33.07 -65.65
CA PRO A 346 -7.62 -33.11 -67.01
C PRO A 346 -8.82 -32.98 -67.95
N ARG A 347 -9.02 -31.76 -68.46
CA ARG A 347 -9.86 -31.49 -69.63
C ARG A 347 -9.00 -31.73 -70.86
N ASP A 348 -8.85 -33.00 -71.22
CA ASP A 348 -8.66 -33.44 -72.60
C ASP A 348 -10.04 -33.93 -73.05
N SER A 349 -10.77 -33.26 -73.96
CA SER A 349 -10.43 -33.01 -75.36
C SER A 349 -10.02 -34.29 -76.08
N ASP A 350 -10.98 -34.81 -76.84
CA ASP A 350 -10.85 -35.78 -77.94
C ASP A 350 -10.26 -37.17 -77.66
N CYS A 351 -11.13 -38.17 -77.67
CA CYS A 351 -11.08 -39.23 -78.69
C CYS A 351 -12.37 -40.04 -78.69
N GLY A 352 -13.05 -40.01 -79.83
CA GLY A 352 -14.09 -40.98 -80.13
C GLY A 352 -13.53 -42.36 -80.41
N SER A 353 -14.46 -43.25 -80.73
CA SER A 353 -14.33 -44.52 -81.43
C SER A 353 -14.23 -45.82 -80.61
N PHE A 354 -15.12 -46.72 -81.03
CA PHE A 354 -14.82 -48.11 -81.41
C PHE A 354 -15.06 -49.25 -80.41
N LEU A 355 -16.25 -49.85 -80.56
CA LEU A 355 -16.58 -51.28 -80.56
C LEU A 355 -15.43 -52.29 -80.37
N LYS A 356 -15.59 -53.19 -79.39
CA LYS A 356 -15.44 -54.67 -79.51
C LYS A 356 -15.61 -55.30 -78.12
N ARG A 357 -16.69 -56.04 -77.86
CA ARG A 357 -16.86 -57.48 -78.10
C ARG A 357 -15.81 -58.30 -77.32
N GLY A 358 -16.24 -58.86 -76.19
CA GLY A 358 -15.50 -59.81 -75.36
C GLY A 358 -16.37 -61.02 -75.07
N ASP A 359 -16.00 -62.12 -75.69
CA ASP A 359 -16.63 -63.42 -75.69
C ASP A 359 -16.57 -64.11 -74.31
N THR A 360 -17.59 -64.90 -73.99
CA THR A 360 -17.42 -66.13 -73.18
C THR A 360 -18.28 -67.23 -73.78
N GLN A 361 -17.63 -68.13 -74.52
CA GLN A 361 -18.17 -69.42 -74.94
C GLN A 361 -18.10 -70.43 -73.79
N GLY A 362 -19.13 -71.27 -73.66
CA GLY A 362 -19.18 -72.44 -72.80
C GLY A 362 -20.14 -73.50 -73.34
N SER A 363 -19.64 -74.31 -74.30
CA SER A 363 -19.85 -75.75 -74.54
C SER A 363 -21.16 -76.45 -74.09
N LEU A 364 -21.89 -77.12 -75.02
CA LEU A 364 -21.98 -78.60 -75.18
C LEU A 364 -23.15 -79.09 -76.08
N VAL A 365 -22.77 -79.73 -77.20
CA VAL A 365 -23.25 -81.01 -77.79
C VAL A 365 -24.75 -81.41 -77.79
N GLY A 366 -25.35 -81.45 -78.99
CA GLY A 366 -25.75 -82.71 -79.64
C GLY A 366 -27.22 -83.19 -79.63
N SER A 367 -27.73 -83.43 -80.86
CA SER A 367 -28.69 -84.48 -81.28
C SER A 367 -30.12 -84.06 -81.68
N ALA A 368 -30.49 -84.41 -82.93
CA ALA A 368 -31.86 -84.52 -83.47
C ALA A 368 -32.38 -85.99 -83.29
N PRO A 369 -33.57 -86.43 -83.79
CA PRO A 369 -34.77 -85.72 -84.28
C PRO A 369 -36.11 -86.27 -83.69
N GLY A 370 -37.21 -85.53 -83.86
CA GLY A 370 -38.56 -86.12 -84.07
C GLY A 370 -39.67 -85.88 -83.02
N SER A 371 -40.85 -85.49 -83.54
CA SER A 371 -42.22 -85.57 -82.97
C SER A 371 -42.76 -84.42 -82.09
N PRO A 372 -44.09 -84.16 -82.15
CA PRO A 372 -44.67 -82.81 -82.04
C PRO A 372 -44.89 -82.40 -80.58
N ARG A 373 -44.13 -81.39 -80.13
CA ARG A 373 -44.24 -80.72 -78.82
C ARG A 373 -44.25 -79.20 -79.02
N ASP A 374 -45.37 -78.65 -79.49
CA ASP A 374 -45.51 -77.21 -79.79
C ASP A 374 -46.16 -76.35 -78.68
N LEU A 375 -46.28 -76.87 -77.44
CA LEU A 375 -46.89 -76.11 -76.33
C LEU A 375 -45.98 -75.89 -75.12
N SER A 376 -44.87 -76.62 -74.98
CA SER A 376 -43.91 -76.40 -73.89
C SER A 376 -42.89 -75.31 -74.22
N ALA A 377 -42.38 -75.27 -75.46
CA ALA A 377 -41.41 -74.26 -75.90
C ALA A 377 -42.01 -72.85 -75.90
N LEU A 378 -43.30 -72.72 -76.25
CA LEU A 378 -44.02 -71.45 -76.25
C LEU A 378 -44.28 -70.91 -74.82
N LYS A 379 -44.49 -71.80 -73.84
CA LYS A 379 -44.59 -71.41 -72.42
C LYS A 379 -43.25 -70.99 -71.85
N GLU A 380 -42.18 -71.70 -72.21
CA GLU A 380 -40.83 -71.39 -71.76
C GLU A 380 -40.34 -70.04 -72.32
N GLN A 381 -40.65 -69.76 -73.59
CA GLN A 381 -40.40 -68.47 -74.23
C GLN A 381 -41.22 -67.33 -73.59
N ALA A 382 -42.50 -67.58 -73.25
CA ALA A 382 -43.31 -66.59 -72.54
C ALA A 382 -42.78 -66.31 -71.12
N THR A 383 -42.31 -67.32 -70.40
CA THR A 383 -41.70 -67.11 -69.07
C THR A 383 -40.40 -66.31 -69.16
N GLN A 384 -39.54 -66.59 -70.15
CA GLN A 384 -38.31 -65.83 -70.38
C GLN A 384 -38.62 -64.36 -70.70
N GLN A 385 -39.60 -64.09 -71.57
CA GLN A 385 -40.02 -62.71 -71.87
C GLN A 385 -40.58 -61.98 -70.64
N THR A 386 -41.30 -62.69 -69.75
CA THR A 386 -41.77 -62.07 -68.50
C THR A 386 -40.65 -61.81 -67.49
N GLU A 387 -39.60 -62.62 -67.46
CA GLU A 387 -38.43 -62.42 -66.61
C GLU A 387 -37.56 -61.27 -67.13
N GLU A 388 -37.39 -61.14 -68.44
CA GLU A 388 -36.73 -60.00 -69.08
C GLU A 388 -37.48 -58.69 -68.81
N LEU A 389 -38.81 -58.68 -68.91
CA LEU A 389 -39.60 -57.48 -68.57
C LEU A 389 -39.49 -57.13 -67.07
N LYS A 390 -39.44 -58.13 -66.18
CA LYS A 390 -39.22 -57.89 -64.75
C LYS A 390 -37.82 -57.35 -64.45
N SER A 391 -36.78 -57.84 -65.14
CA SER A 391 -35.41 -57.34 -64.95
C SER A 391 -35.26 -55.91 -65.45
N VAL A 392 -35.87 -55.56 -66.60
CA VAL A 392 -35.94 -54.19 -67.11
C VAL A 392 -36.71 -53.29 -66.14
N GLN A 393 -37.88 -53.72 -65.65
CA GLN A 393 -38.68 -52.95 -64.71
C GLN A 393 -37.96 -52.74 -63.36
N MET A 394 -37.17 -53.72 -62.91
CA MET A 394 -36.32 -53.58 -61.73
C MET A 394 -35.17 -52.60 -61.99
N GLY A 395 -34.57 -52.62 -63.18
CA GLY A 395 -33.56 -51.66 -63.62
C GLY A 395 -34.08 -50.22 -63.65
N GLU A 396 -35.29 -50.00 -64.18
CA GLU A 396 -35.91 -48.66 -64.19
C GLU A 396 -36.22 -48.16 -62.77
N ARG A 397 -36.61 -49.06 -61.85
CA ARG A 397 -36.83 -48.70 -60.43
C ARG A 397 -35.53 -48.32 -59.73
N THR A 398 -34.45 -49.07 -59.96
CA THR A 398 -33.15 -48.73 -59.36
C THR A 398 -32.58 -47.44 -59.96
N GLU A 399 -32.76 -47.18 -61.24
CA GLU A 399 -32.37 -45.92 -61.88
C GLU A 399 -33.17 -44.73 -61.32
N ALA A 400 -34.49 -44.89 -61.14
CA ALA A 400 -35.32 -43.86 -60.52
C ALA A 400 -34.91 -43.55 -59.08
N ASP A 401 -34.58 -44.58 -58.29
CA ASP A 401 -34.09 -44.41 -56.92
C ASP A 401 -32.70 -43.76 -56.86
N LEU A 402 -31.80 -44.10 -57.78
CA LEU A 402 -30.51 -43.42 -57.91
C LEU A 402 -30.67 -41.94 -58.26
N LYS A 403 -31.58 -41.61 -59.19
CA LYS A 403 -31.91 -40.21 -59.52
C LYS A 403 -32.47 -39.44 -58.32
N ARG A 404 -33.35 -40.06 -57.51
CA ARG A 404 -33.87 -39.46 -56.27
C ARG A 404 -32.74 -39.21 -55.26
N ARG A 405 -31.85 -40.18 -55.05
CA ARG A 405 -30.70 -40.05 -54.14
C ARG A 405 -29.75 -38.95 -54.60
N LEU A 406 -29.45 -38.88 -55.89
CA LEU A 406 -28.56 -37.85 -56.46
C LEU A 406 -29.17 -36.45 -56.32
N ASN A 407 -30.47 -36.29 -56.54
CA ASN A 407 -31.17 -35.03 -56.28
C ASN A 407 -31.18 -34.66 -54.78
N SER A 408 -31.35 -35.64 -53.89
CA SER A 408 -31.27 -35.43 -52.44
C SER A 408 -29.87 -34.98 -52.00
N LEU A 409 -28.80 -35.54 -52.59
CA LEU A 409 -27.42 -35.12 -52.29
C LEU A 409 -27.15 -33.70 -52.77
N ARG A 410 -27.57 -33.35 -54.00
CA ARG A 410 -27.46 -31.97 -54.50
C ARG A 410 -28.19 -30.96 -53.62
N PHE A 411 -29.38 -31.33 -53.11
CA PHE A 411 -30.11 -30.48 -52.17
C PHE A 411 -29.36 -30.28 -50.85
N LEU A 412 -28.77 -31.34 -50.29
CA LEU A 412 -27.98 -31.27 -49.06
C LEU A 412 -26.68 -30.47 -49.24
N GLU A 413 -26.02 -30.61 -50.39
CA GLU A 413 -24.84 -29.80 -50.74
C GLU A 413 -25.19 -28.31 -50.86
N SER A 414 -26.28 -27.99 -51.57
CA SER A 414 -26.76 -26.62 -51.67
C SER A 414 -27.12 -26.03 -50.29
N LYS A 415 -27.76 -26.82 -49.42
CA LYS A 415 -28.06 -26.41 -48.05
C LYS A 415 -26.79 -26.17 -47.22
N ARG A 416 -25.82 -27.09 -47.30
CA ARG A 416 -24.52 -26.94 -46.61
C ARG A 416 -23.78 -25.69 -47.07
N GLU A 417 -23.82 -25.38 -48.37
CA GLU A 417 -23.22 -24.16 -48.92
C GLU A 417 -23.91 -22.89 -48.38
N THR A 418 -25.24 -22.88 -48.29
CA THR A 418 -25.95 -21.74 -47.69
C THR A 418 -25.66 -21.58 -46.20
N ASP A 419 -25.55 -22.67 -45.45
CA ASP A 419 -25.21 -22.64 -44.02
C ASP A 419 -23.77 -22.12 -43.83
N LEU A 420 -22.82 -22.55 -44.67
CA LEU A 420 -21.44 -22.04 -44.64
C LEU A 420 -21.40 -20.53 -44.92
N ARG A 421 -22.07 -20.05 -45.98
CA ARG A 421 -22.16 -18.60 -46.27
C ARG A 421 -22.77 -17.81 -45.11
N GLN A 422 -23.80 -18.35 -44.44
CA GLN A 422 -24.37 -17.72 -43.25
C GLN A 422 -23.39 -17.66 -42.08
N THR A 423 -22.59 -18.72 -41.86
CA THR A 423 -21.57 -18.70 -40.80
C THR A 423 -20.44 -17.73 -41.11
N GLU A 424 -20.00 -17.63 -42.36
CA GLU A 424 -19.00 -16.66 -42.80
C GLU A 424 -19.50 -15.22 -42.65
N GLU A 425 -20.76 -14.95 -43.01
CA GLU A 425 -21.37 -13.63 -42.84
C GLU A 425 -21.49 -13.25 -41.35
N ARG A 426 -21.86 -14.20 -40.48
CA ARG A 426 -21.87 -13.98 -39.02
C ARG A 426 -20.47 -13.71 -38.49
N GLN A 427 -19.46 -14.47 -38.91
CA GLN A 427 -18.07 -14.21 -38.52
C GLN A 427 -17.58 -12.85 -39.01
N LYS A 428 -17.96 -12.44 -40.22
CA LYS A 428 -17.64 -11.11 -40.74
C LYS A 428 -18.27 -10.01 -39.89
N LYS A 429 -19.55 -10.13 -39.52
CA LYS A 429 -20.23 -9.17 -38.64
C LYS A 429 -19.57 -9.07 -37.27
N LEU A 430 -19.22 -10.20 -36.65
CA LEU A 430 -18.50 -10.21 -35.36
C LEU A 430 -17.13 -9.54 -35.45
N ARG A 431 -16.39 -9.74 -36.56
CA ARG A 431 -15.11 -9.05 -36.78
C ARG A 431 -15.29 -7.54 -36.93
N GLU A 432 -16.31 -7.11 -37.66
CA GLU A 432 -16.63 -5.69 -37.82
C GLU A 432 -17.08 -5.06 -36.49
N GLU A 433 -17.85 -5.77 -35.66
CA GLU A 433 -18.23 -5.33 -34.31
C GLU A 433 -17.01 -5.20 -33.40
N LEU A 434 -16.12 -6.19 -33.38
CA LEU A 434 -14.90 -6.15 -32.57
C LEU A 434 -13.99 -4.98 -32.96
N VAL A 435 -13.86 -4.68 -34.26
CA VAL A 435 -13.11 -3.50 -34.74
C VAL A 435 -13.78 -2.20 -34.28
N ARG A 436 -15.12 -2.11 -34.28
CA ARG A 436 -15.84 -0.93 -33.76
C ARG A 436 -15.64 -0.76 -32.27
N GLU A 437 -15.78 -1.83 -31.49
CA GLU A 437 -15.57 -1.80 -30.04
C GLU A 437 -14.13 -1.42 -29.68
N GLN A 438 -13.15 -1.97 -30.41
CA GLN A 438 -11.75 -1.60 -30.23
C GLN A 438 -11.50 -0.12 -30.54
N GLY A 439 -12.14 0.43 -31.58
CA GLY A 439 -12.07 1.87 -31.88
C GLY A 439 -12.67 2.75 -30.77
N VAL A 440 -13.76 2.32 -30.13
CA VAL A 440 -14.35 3.03 -28.98
C VAL A 440 -13.42 2.98 -27.77
N LEU A 441 -12.82 1.82 -27.48
CA LEU A 441 -11.86 1.67 -26.38
C LEU A 441 -10.60 2.52 -26.59
N ASP A 442 -10.09 2.58 -27.81
CA ASP A 442 -8.93 3.42 -28.13
C ASP A 442 -9.28 4.92 -28.03
N SER A 443 -10.50 5.32 -28.43
CA SER A 443 -11.00 6.69 -28.20
C SER A 443 -11.10 7.02 -26.71
N LEU A 444 -11.64 6.11 -25.89
CA LEU A 444 -11.76 6.30 -24.45
C LEU A 444 -10.39 6.38 -23.77
N ARG A 445 -9.43 5.58 -24.21
CA ARG A 445 -8.04 5.62 -23.72
C ARG A 445 -7.37 6.95 -24.04
N GLU A 446 -7.63 7.51 -25.22
CA GLU A 446 -7.09 8.80 -25.61
C GLU A 446 -7.74 9.94 -24.79
N GLU A 447 -9.05 9.88 -24.56
CA GLU A 447 -9.72 10.82 -23.65
C GLU A 447 -9.14 10.74 -22.23
N GLN A 448 -8.93 9.53 -21.70
CA GLN A 448 -8.30 9.33 -20.40
C GLN A 448 -6.87 9.87 -20.36
N ARG A 449 -6.10 9.75 -21.45
CA ARG A 449 -4.75 10.34 -21.55
C ARG A 449 -4.77 11.85 -21.52
N VAL A 450 -5.69 12.48 -22.26
CA VAL A 450 -5.85 13.94 -22.27
C VAL A 450 -6.24 14.46 -20.89
N VAL A 451 -7.16 13.78 -20.21
CA VAL A 451 -7.57 14.12 -18.85
C VAL A 451 -6.40 13.92 -17.86
N ALA A 452 -5.68 12.80 -17.95
CA ALA A 452 -4.53 12.54 -17.09
C ALA A 452 -3.40 13.56 -17.29
N ALA A 453 -3.12 13.95 -18.53
CA ALA A 453 -2.16 15.02 -18.84
C ALA A 453 -2.61 16.37 -18.26
N GLY A 454 -3.90 16.71 -18.37
CA GLY A 454 -4.45 17.93 -17.78
C GLY A 454 -4.34 17.96 -16.25
N PHE A 455 -4.55 16.84 -15.57
CA PHE A 455 -4.34 16.74 -14.12
C PHE A 455 -2.86 16.84 -13.73
N ALA A 456 -1.94 16.24 -14.50
CA ALA A 456 -0.51 16.34 -14.24
C ALA A 456 -0.02 17.79 -14.31
N ASP A 457 -0.42 18.53 -15.35
CA ASP A 457 -0.10 19.95 -15.50
C ASP A 457 -0.65 20.81 -14.35
N GLU A 458 -1.88 20.52 -13.88
CA GLU A 458 -2.50 21.27 -12.80
C GLU A 458 -1.82 21.01 -11.45
N VAL A 459 -1.45 19.75 -11.17
CA VAL A 459 -0.69 19.39 -9.97
C VAL A 459 0.70 20.04 -9.99
N GLU A 460 1.37 20.08 -11.15
CA GLU A 460 2.66 20.76 -11.29
C GLU A 460 2.53 22.28 -11.05
N ARG A 461 1.47 22.91 -11.55
CA ARG A 461 1.17 24.33 -11.25
C ARG A 461 0.91 24.56 -9.76
N GLN A 462 0.17 23.67 -9.10
CA GLN A 462 -0.11 23.79 -7.67
C GLN A 462 1.18 23.63 -6.85
N LEU A 463 1.95 22.57 -7.08
CA LEU A 463 3.22 22.33 -6.38
C LEU A 463 4.23 23.46 -6.58
N THR A 464 4.33 24.02 -7.79
CA THR A 464 5.20 25.16 -8.06
C THR A 464 4.70 26.45 -7.41
N SER A 465 3.39 26.64 -7.28
CA SER A 465 2.81 27.80 -6.59
C SER A 465 2.97 27.73 -5.07
N GLU A 466 2.70 26.58 -4.46
CA GLU A 466 2.85 26.33 -3.03
C GLU A 466 4.33 26.36 -2.63
N GLY A 467 5.21 25.75 -3.42
CA GLY A 467 6.65 25.80 -3.20
C GLY A 467 7.21 27.23 -3.27
N ARG A 468 6.69 28.07 -4.18
CA ARG A 468 7.07 29.49 -4.24
C ARG A 468 6.57 30.29 -3.03
N GLN A 469 5.35 30.02 -2.55
CA GLN A 469 4.83 30.67 -1.35
C GLN A 469 5.66 30.31 -0.11
N LEU A 470 5.97 29.03 0.07
CA LEU A 470 6.78 28.57 1.20
C LEU A 470 8.20 29.17 1.20
N LEU A 471 8.83 29.27 0.01
CA LEU A 471 10.11 29.96 -0.13
C LEU A 471 10.00 31.46 0.22
N HIS A 472 8.92 32.12 -0.20
CA HIS A 472 8.70 33.52 0.11
C HIS A 472 8.51 33.75 1.61
N ASP A 473 7.73 32.91 2.29
CA ASP A 473 7.51 32.97 3.73
C ASP A 473 8.83 32.75 4.49
N GLN A 474 9.68 31.81 4.04
CA GLN A 474 11.01 31.58 4.61
C GLN A 474 11.95 32.77 4.40
N GLU A 475 11.92 33.41 3.22
CA GLU A 475 12.69 34.63 2.95
C GLU A 475 12.24 35.79 3.87
N GLU A 476 10.94 35.95 4.09
CA GLU A 476 10.42 36.95 5.04
C GLU A 476 10.83 36.67 6.49
N GLU A 477 10.79 35.41 6.94
CA GLU A 477 11.25 35.04 8.27
C GLU A 477 12.75 35.28 8.45
N LEU A 478 13.57 34.92 7.47
CA LEU A 478 15.01 35.18 7.49
C LEU A 478 15.30 36.68 7.53
N LYS A 479 14.53 37.49 6.78
CA LYS A 479 14.65 38.94 6.83
C LYS A 479 14.31 39.50 8.21
N LYS A 480 13.22 39.04 8.83
CA LYS A 480 12.85 39.44 10.21
C LYS A 480 13.93 39.05 11.22
N LYS A 481 14.50 37.85 11.10
CA LYS A 481 15.62 37.39 11.96
C LYS A 481 16.88 38.24 11.76
N ALA A 482 17.21 38.60 10.51
CA ALA A 482 18.35 39.46 10.21
C ALA A 482 18.16 40.88 10.80
N GLU A 483 16.97 41.47 10.65
CA GLU A 483 16.62 42.77 11.24
C GLU A 483 16.70 42.74 12.76
N TYR A 484 16.21 41.67 13.40
CA TYR A 484 16.32 41.48 14.85
C TYR A 484 17.78 41.39 15.32
N LEU A 485 18.61 40.57 14.65
CA LEU A 485 20.02 40.44 14.99
C LEU A 485 20.78 41.76 14.81
N GLN A 486 20.46 42.54 13.78
CA GLN A 486 21.05 43.86 13.58
C GLN A 486 20.72 44.82 14.73
N GLN A 487 19.48 44.79 15.24
CA GLN A 487 19.09 45.61 16.39
C GLN A 487 19.87 45.22 17.66
N VAL A 488 20.06 43.92 17.90
CA VAL A 488 20.84 43.40 19.03
C VAL A 488 22.32 43.80 18.90
N GLU A 489 22.90 43.70 17.70
CA GLU A 489 24.28 44.16 17.47
C GLU A 489 24.46 45.65 17.75
N ASP A 490 23.51 46.48 17.32
CA ASP A 490 23.56 47.93 17.53
C ASP A 490 23.38 48.30 19.01
N GLU A 491 22.60 47.53 19.78
CA GLU A 491 22.51 47.66 21.23
C GLU A 491 23.82 47.28 21.93
N LEU A 492 24.41 46.13 21.58
CA LEU A 492 25.71 45.72 22.10
C LEU A 492 26.83 46.70 21.74
N ARG A 493 26.79 47.33 20.55
CA ARG A 493 27.73 48.41 20.18
C ARG A 493 27.58 49.63 21.09
N ARG A 494 26.35 50.02 21.44
CA ARG A 494 26.09 51.12 22.38
C ARG A 494 26.61 50.80 23.78
N GLU A 495 26.31 49.62 24.31
CA GLU A 495 26.83 49.19 25.62
C GLU A 495 28.36 49.16 25.67
N ARG A 496 29.01 48.67 24.61
CA ARG A 496 30.49 48.68 24.52
C ARG A 496 31.06 50.10 24.52
N GLN A 497 30.39 51.05 23.85
CA GLN A 497 30.80 52.46 23.86
C GLN A 497 30.65 53.07 25.26
N GLU A 498 29.56 52.78 25.98
CA GLU A 498 29.32 53.24 27.34
C GLU A 498 30.32 52.66 28.35
N LEU A 499 30.63 51.36 28.23
CA LEU A 499 31.67 50.72 29.04
C LEU A 499 33.05 51.32 28.75
N ASN A 500 33.36 51.60 27.49
CA ASN A 500 34.63 52.24 27.14
C ASN A 500 34.71 53.67 27.70
N HIS A 501 33.62 54.44 27.63
CA HIS A 501 33.53 55.76 28.24
C HIS A 501 33.69 55.69 29.78
N SER A 502 33.06 54.71 30.42
CA SER A 502 33.18 54.47 31.87
C SER A 502 34.60 54.08 32.28
N ARG A 503 35.28 53.24 31.48
CA ARG A 503 36.70 52.90 31.68
C ARG A 503 37.61 54.11 31.52
N ALA A 504 37.37 54.95 30.51
CA ALA A 504 38.12 56.19 30.33
C ALA A 504 37.93 57.14 31.53
N ASN A 505 36.70 57.29 32.03
CA ASN A 505 36.42 58.10 33.23
C ASN A 505 37.09 57.52 34.48
N LEU A 506 37.06 56.20 34.67
CA LEU A 506 37.75 55.53 35.77
C LEU A 506 39.26 55.75 35.70
N ALA A 507 39.87 55.67 34.51
CA ALA A 507 41.30 55.91 34.31
C ALA A 507 41.68 57.35 34.69
N VAL A 508 40.83 58.35 34.38
CA VAL A 508 41.03 59.74 34.81
C VAL A 508 40.97 59.86 36.34
N VAL A 509 40.00 59.20 36.98
CA VAL A 509 39.90 59.19 38.46
C VAL A 509 41.13 58.51 39.08
N GLN A 510 41.57 57.37 38.54
CA GLN A 510 42.76 56.66 39.01
C GLN A 510 44.01 57.53 38.87
N ALA A 511 44.22 58.18 37.72
CA ALA A 511 45.32 59.12 37.53
C ALA A 511 45.27 60.30 38.51
N HIS A 512 44.07 60.81 38.80
CA HIS A 512 43.89 61.88 39.79
C HIS A 512 44.20 61.41 41.23
N VAL A 513 43.73 60.22 41.62
CA VAL A 513 44.02 59.61 42.93
C VAL A 513 45.52 59.39 43.10
N ILE A 514 46.21 58.86 42.08
CA ILE A 514 47.66 58.69 42.09
C ILE A 514 48.35 60.04 42.31
N ASN A 515 47.97 61.09 41.58
CA ASN A 515 48.53 62.43 41.75
C ASN A 515 48.26 63.02 43.16
N MET A 516 47.10 62.76 43.76
CA MET A 516 46.83 63.14 45.16
C MET A 516 47.68 62.35 46.15
N LEU A 517 47.84 61.04 45.92
CA LEU A 517 48.68 60.18 46.75
C LEU A 517 50.15 60.63 46.67
N ASP A 518 50.67 60.94 45.48
CA ASP A 518 52.02 61.47 45.26
C ASP A 518 52.22 62.81 45.98
N ARG A 519 51.22 63.69 46.00
CA ARG A 519 51.28 64.97 46.73
C ARG A 519 51.19 64.82 48.25
N SER A 520 50.42 63.84 48.73
CA SER A 520 50.22 63.60 50.17
C SER A 520 51.36 62.78 50.80
N SER A 521 52.01 61.93 50.00
CA SER A 521 53.16 61.13 50.39
C SER A 521 54.44 61.97 50.32
N GLY A 522 54.51 63.06 51.08
CA GLY A 522 55.66 63.98 51.20
C GLY A 522 56.97 63.36 51.71
N VAL A 523 57.23 62.10 51.39
CA VAL A 523 58.47 61.37 51.54
C VAL A 523 58.98 61.14 50.12
N GLY A 524 60.04 61.85 49.75
CA GLY A 524 60.73 61.65 48.48
C GLY A 524 61.26 60.23 48.37
N VAL A 525 60.44 59.33 47.83
CA VAL A 525 60.89 58.04 47.34
C VAL A 525 61.41 58.30 45.94
N GLN A 526 62.74 58.42 45.83
CA GLN A 526 63.45 58.29 44.56
C GLN A 526 63.14 56.90 44.00
N THR A 527 62.13 56.83 43.13
CA THR A 527 61.91 55.70 42.26
C THR A 527 63.12 55.62 41.33
N MET A 528 64.03 54.70 41.64
CA MET A 528 65.07 54.23 40.75
C MET A 528 64.43 53.89 39.40
N SER A 529 64.68 54.72 38.38
CA SER A 529 64.41 54.38 36.99
C SER A 529 65.29 53.18 36.66
N TYR A 530 64.70 51.99 36.67
CA TYR A 530 65.30 50.85 36.01
C TYR A 530 65.33 51.19 34.52
N ALA A 531 66.55 51.31 34.00
CA ALA A 531 66.84 51.60 32.62
C ALA A 531 66.09 50.59 31.73
N GLU A 532 65.27 51.13 30.83
CA GLU A 532 64.84 50.42 29.63
C GLU A 532 66.11 50.07 28.86
N GLU A 533 66.39 48.77 28.80
CA GLU A 533 67.42 48.20 27.95
C GLU A 533 66.91 48.33 26.50
N GLU A 534 67.55 49.26 25.77
CA GLU A 534 67.46 49.35 24.32
C GLU A 534 67.86 48.00 23.71
N VAL A 535 66.87 47.22 23.30
CA VAL A 535 67.07 46.16 22.31
C VAL A 535 66.78 46.79 20.95
N GLU A 536 67.81 47.41 20.40
CA GLU A 536 67.90 47.73 18.98
C GLU A 536 67.84 46.43 18.18
N GLU A 537 66.84 46.38 17.29
CA GLU A 537 67.06 46.17 15.86
C GLU A 537 67.76 44.86 15.45
N GLU A 538 66.98 43.81 15.22
CA GLU A 538 67.29 42.84 14.16
C GLU A 538 66.02 42.13 13.65
N ALA A 539 65.93 42.04 12.32
CA ALA A 539 65.06 41.19 11.49
C ALA A 539 63.64 41.67 11.14
N GLU A 540 63.56 42.46 10.06
CA GLU A 540 62.39 42.61 9.16
C GLU A 540 62.03 41.30 8.39
N GLU A 541 62.12 40.13 9.00
CA GLU A 541 61.92 38.84 8.29
C GLU A 541 60.86 37.92 8.92
N ASP A 542 59.91 38.47 9.71
CA ASP A 542 58.95 37.64 10.48
C ASP A 542 57.48 38.11 10.41
N ALA A 543 57.13 38.94 9.41
CA ALA A 543 55.74 39.34 9.18
C ALA A 543 54.88 38.20 8.57
N GLU A 544 55.48 37.29 7.80
CA GLU A 544 54.77 36.11 7.25
C GLU A 544 54.60 34.97 8.27
N ALA A 545 55.49 34.83 9.26
CA ALA A 545 55.32 33.81 10.31
C ALA A 545 54.26 34.22 11.35
N ARG A 546 54.12 35.53 11.64
CA ARG A 546 53.07 36.02 12.55
C ARG A 546 51.65 35.87 11.99
N LEU A 547 51.46 35.97 10.67
CA LEU A 547 50.15 35.65 10.06
C LEU A 547 49.83 34.15 10.07
N LYS A 548 50.86 33.27 10.03
CA LYS A 548 50.68 31.81 10.24
C LYS A 548 50.39 31.44 11.70
N ALA A 549 50.92 32.19 12.67
CA ALA A 549 50.62 31.96 14.08
C ALA A 549 49.19 32.37 14.48
N VAL A 550 48.63 33.43 13.86
CA VAL A 550 47.23 33.82 14.10
C VAL A 550 46.25 32.86 13.42
N SER A 551 46.61 32.27 12.27
CA SER A 551 45.84 31.17 11.66
C SER A 551 45.91 29.85 12.45
N SER A 552 46.94 29.65 13.27
CA SER A 552 47.09 28.45 14.13
C SER A 552 46.27 28.54 15.42
N MET A 553 45.97 29.76 15.88
CA MET A 553 45.15 29.98 17.08
C MET A 553 43.66 29.78 16.82
N ASP A 554 43.18 29.98 15.59
CA ASP A 554 41.79 29.68 15.21
C ASP A 554 41.53 28.16 15.11
N THR A 555 42.57 27.37 14.79
CA THR A 555 42.53 25.90 14.82
C THR A 555 42.44 25.33 16.24
N MET A 556 42.83 26.10 17.26
CA MET A 556 42.75 25.67 18.66
C MET A 556 41.33 25.84 19.23
N TRP A 557 40.49 26.67 18.59
CA TRP A 557 39.08 26.84 18.93
C TRP A 557 38.14 26.08 17.98
N SER A 558 38.62 25.65 16.80
CA SER A 558 37.95 24.64 15.97
C SER A 558 38.22 23.22 16.49
N MET A 559 37.88 22.96 17.76
CA MET A 559 37.67 21.58 18.20
C MET A 559 36.38 21.07 17.53
N ASP A 560 36.53 20.45 16.35
CA ASP A 560 35.48 19.63 15.77
C ASP A 560 35.25 18.43 16.69
N TRP A 561 34.26 18.54 17.59
CA TRP A 561 33.84 17.49 18.51
C TRP A 561 33.38 16.20 17.80
N ASN A 562 33.16 16.24 16.48
CA ASN A 562 32.80 15.07 15.66
C ASN A 562 33.99 14.19 15.24
N ALA A 563 35.23 14.66 15.34
CA ALA A 563 36.40 13.89 14.89
C ALA A 563 36.87 12.84 15.92
N ALA A 564 36.39 12.89 17.16
CA ALA A 564 36.85 12.00 18.25
C ALA A 564 36.12 10.64 18.33
N VAL A 565 35.20 10.33 17.41
CA VAL A 565 34.43 9.07 17.43
C VAL A 565 34.72 8.23 16.18
N ALA A 566 35.93 7.71 16.09
CA ALA A 566 36.20 6.50 15.30
C ALA A 566 37.41 5.77 15.89
N PRO A 567 37.24 4.61 16.55
CA PRO A 567 38.36 3.70 16.74
C PRO A 567 38.55 2.88 15.46
N GLU A 568 39.73 3.01 14.87
CA GLU A 568 40.31 2.04 13.96
C GLU A 568 40.29 0.64 14.61
N SER A 569 39.61 -0.30 13.96
CA SER A 569 39.79 -1.73 14.24
C SER A 569 40.26 -2.44 12.98
N ASP A 570 41.52 -2.19 12.62
CA ASP A 570 42.29 -3.00 11.68
C ASP A 570 43.30 -3.82 12.49
N LEU A 571 42.92 -5.02 12.94
CA LEU A 571 43.88 -6.09 13.25
C LEU A 571 43.27 -7.48 13.00
N GLN A 572 43.74 -8.07 11.89
CA GLN A 572 44.22 -9.45 11.79
C GLN A 572 43.33 -10.60 12.29
N THR A 573 42.86 -11.42 11.36
CA THR A 573 42.89 -12.88 11.54
C THR A 573 43.02 -13.60 10.20
N GLU A 574 44.26 -13.64 9.71
CA GLU A 574 44.76 -14.78 8.94
C GLU A 574 45.00 -15.93 9.93
N ARG A 575 44.28 -17.05 9.79
CA ARG A 575 44.78 -18.45 9.78
C ARG A 575 43.76 -19.46 10.33
N GLN A 576 43.62 -20.51 9.51
CA GLN A 576 43.30 -21.92 9.79
C GLN A 576 41.85 -22.41 9.60
N ASN A 577 41.77 -23.28 8.57
CA ASN A 577 40.75 -24.26 8.15
C ASN A 577 39.61 -23.78 7.26
#